data_AF-A0A3R9P5V2-F1
#
_entry.id   AF-A0A3R9P5V2-F1
#
_cell.length_a   1.000
_cell.length_b   1.000
_cell.length_c   1.000
_cell.angle_alpha   90.00
_cell.angle_beta   90.00
_cell.angle_gamma   90.00
#
_symmetry.space_group_name_H-M   'P 1'
#
loop_
_entity.id
_entity.type
_entity.pdbx_description
1 polymer ?
#
loop_
_entity_poly.entity_id
_entity_poly.type
_entity_poly.pdbx_seq_one_letter_code
_entity_poly.pdbx_strand_id
1 'polypeptide(L)'
;MSTAPMQQAGRWYAACLYAAGPGWAVVRDVPKPGTVPGGPGHYQQEPAPGRFATQEAATAAAARLNAPRLRPADRYGELPQPAADYHPHPWDLQ
;
A
#
# COMPACT_ATOMS: atom_id res chain seq x y z
N MET A 1 14.59 -16.66 -21.14
CA MET A 1 13.43 -16.49 -20.24
C MET A 1 13.30 -15.01 -19.91
N SER A 2 12.45 -14.29 -20.63
CA SER A 2 12.25 -12.84 -20.42
C SER A 2 11.38 -12.63 -19.19
N THR A 3 11.94 -12.08 -18.12
CA THR A 3 11.19 -11.51 -17.01
C THR A 3 10.45 -10.28 -17.55
N ALA A 4 9.16 -10.41 -17.81
CA ALA A 4 8.29 -9.28 -18.09
C ALA A 4 8.50 -8.22 -16.98
N PRO A 5 8.71 -6.93 -17.32
CA PRO A 5 8.82 -5.90 -16.29
C PRO A 5 7.48 -5.86 -15.55
N MET A 6 7.43 -6.41 -14.34
CA MET A 6 6.28 -6.31 -13.45
C MET A 6 5.92 -4.83 -13.37
N GLN A 7 4.68 -4.47 -13.70
CA GLN A 7 4.17 -3.10 -13.67
C GLN A 7 4.52 -2.45 -12.32
N GLN A 8 5.61 -1.68 -12.32
CA GLN A 8 6.14 -0.97 -11.16
C GLN A 8 5.46 0.39 -11.01
N ALA A 9 4.87 0.89 -12.11
CA ALA A 9 4.10 2.12 -12.19
C ALA A 9 3.01 2.17 -11.10
N GLY A 10 3.09 3.18 -10.23
CA GLY A 10 2.12 3.43 -9.17
C GLY A 10 2.29 2.61 -7.89
N ARG A 11 3.26 1.69 -7.79
CA ARG A 11 3.52 0.93 -6.56
C ARG A 11 4.57 1.63 -5.69
N TRP A 12 4.40 1.52 -4.38
CA TRP A 12 5.41 1.96 -3.41
C TRP A 12 6.52 0.93 -3.29
N TYR A 13 7.78 1.36 -3.26
CA TYR A 13 8.94 0.48 -3.07
C TYR A 13 10.05 1.17 -2.28
N ALA A 14 10.93 0.38 -1.67
CA ALA A 14 12.07 0.88 -0.92
C ALA A 14 13.17 1.38 -1.87
N ALA A 15 13.74 2.54 -1.59
CA ALA A 15 14.85 3.12 -2.34
C ALA A 15 15.89 3.73 -1.40
N CYS A 16 17.17 3.67 -1.79
CA CYS A 16 18.25 4.31 -1.06
C CYS A 16 18.17 5.84 -1.19
N LEU A 17 18.29 6.54 -0.06
CA LEU A 17 18.51 7.97 -0.01
C LEU A 17 20.01 8.22 -0.17
N TYR A 18 20.43 8.71 -1.33
CA TYR A 18 21.81 9.15 -1.55
C TYR A 18 21.97 10.68 -1.40
N ALA A 19 20.91 11.44 -1.68
CA ALA A 19 20.97 12.91 -1.68
C ALA A 19 20.86 13.55 -0.28
N ALA A 20 20.28 12.87 0.71
CA ALA A 20 20.01 13.40 2.05
C ALA A 20 20.83 12.69 3.17
N GLY A 21 21.89 11.98 2.80
CA GLY A 21 22.68 11.11 3.68
C GLY A 21 22.18 9.66 3.73
N PRO A 22 22.91 8.76 4.38
CA PRO A 22 22.65 7.32 4.31
C PRO A 22 21.31 6.96 4.93
N GLY A 23 20.46 6.27 4.18
CA GLY A 23 19.16 5.81 4.67
C GLY A 23 18.30 5.25 3.56
N TRP A 24 17.11 4.82 3.93
CA TRP A 24 16.12 4.27 3.02
C TRP A 24 14.86 5.12 3.04
N ALA A 25 14.15 5.19 1.92
CA ALA A 25 12.86 5.85 1.80
C ALA A 25 11.89 4.95 1.05
N VAL A 26 10.62 5.32 1.11
CA VAL A 26 9.58 4.71 0.31
C VAL A 26 9.19 5.69 -0.79
N VAL A 27 9.31 5.23 -2.04
CA VAL A 27 9.03 6.02 -3.24
C VAL A 27 8.01 5.30 -4.10
N ARG A 28 7.30 6.05 -4.94
CA ARG A 28 6.44 5.48 -5.97
C ARG A 28 6.72 6.12 -7.32
N ASP A 29 6.55 5.32 -8.36
CA ASP A 29 6.55 5.79 -9.74
C ASP A 29 5.24 6.53 -10.02
N VAL A 30 5.33 7.82 -10.33
CA VAL A 30 4.19 8.60 -10.81
C VAL A 30 4.34 8.79 -12.31
N PRO A 31 3.37 8.33 -13.12
CA PRO A 31 3.41 8.55 -14.56
C PRO A 31 3.41 10.06 -14.83
N LYS A 32 4.39 10.53 -15.59
CA LYS A 32 4.41 11.91 -16.08
C LYS A 32 3.48 12.00 -17.29
N PRO A 33 2.64 13.04 -17.42
CA PRO A 33 1.87 13.25 -18.64
C PRO A 33 2.77 13.23 -19.88
N GLY A 34 2.44 12.40 -20.87
CA GLY A 34 3.25 12.19 -22.07
C GLY A 34 4.38 11.15 -21.94
N THR A 35 4.47 10.41 -20.84
CA THR A 35 5.43 9.30 -20.68
C THR A 35 4.75 7.93 -20.71
N VAL A 36 5.44 6.93 -21.25
CA VAL A 36 4.98 5.54 -21.24
C VAL A 36 5.16 4.92 -19.85
N PRO A 37 4.21 4.09 -19.37
CA PRO A 37 4.39 3.32 -18.14
C PRO A 37 5.69 2.49 -18.19
N GLY A 38 6.56 2.65 -17.19
CA GLY A 38 7.88 2.02 -17.15
C GLY A 38 9.01 2.81 -17.83
N GLY A 39 8.72 3.99 -18.38
CA GLY A 39 9.73 4.97 -18.79
C GLY A 39 10.25 5.83 -17.61
N PRO A 40 11.18 6.76 -17.83
CA PRO A 40 11.64 7.70 -16.81
C PRO A 40 10.48 8.59 -16.34
N GLY A 41 9.82 8.14 -15.27
CA GLY A 41 8.71 8.81 -14.60
C GLY A 41 9.19 9.81 -13.54
N HIS A 42 8.24 10.48 -12.90
CA HIS A 42 8.56 11.26 -11.70
C HIS A 42 8.47 10.32 -10.49
N TYR A 43 9.50 10.34 -9.63
CA TYR A 43 9.45 9.62 -8.36
C TYR A 43 8.80 10.53 -7.31
N GLN A 44 7.78 10.02 -6.63
CA GLN A 44 7.22 10.68 -5.46
C GLN A 44 7.69 9.94 -4.20
N GLN A 45 8.37 10.66 -3.31
CA GLN A 45 8.72 10.15 -1.99
C GLN A 45 7.54 10.31 -1.04
N GLU A 46 7.37 9.33 -0.15
CA GLU A 46 6.38 9.34 0.92
C GLU A 46 6.80 10.34 2.02
N PRO A 47 5.91 11.24 2.48
CA PRO A 47 6.27 12.32 3.40
C PRO A 47 6.52 11.89 4.87
N ALA A 48 5.95 10.77 5.37
CA ALA A 48 6.14 10.32 6.75
C ALA A 48 5.98 8.78 6.93
N PRO A 49 7.04 8.05 7.36
CA PRO A 49 8.15 8.55 8.16
C PRO A 49 9.31 9.15 7.34
N GLY A 50 9.22 9.17 6.01
CA GLY A 50 10.15 9.86 5.11
C GLY A 50 11.57 9.26 5.02
N ARG A 51 12.05 8.60 6.09
CA ARG A 51 13.36 7.95 6.19
C ARG A 51 13.32 6.74 7.13
N PHE A 52 13.96 5.66 6.72
CA PHE A 52 14.13 4.42 7.45
C PHE A 52 15.63 4.11 7.61
N ALA A 53 16.00 3.51 8.73
CA ALA A 53 17.38 3.11 9.00
C ALA A 53 17.82 1.90 8.16
N THR A 54 16.89 0.99 7.82
CA THR A 54 17.18 -0.25 7.09
C THR A 54 16.28 -0.45 5.88
N GLN A 55 16.75 -1.28 4.95
CA GLN A 55 16.00 -1.68 3.76
C GLN A 55 14.74 -2.45 4.13
N GLU A 56 14.83 -3.32 5.14
CA GLU A 56 13.73 -4.16 5.59
C GLU A 56 12.59 -3.31 6.14
N ALA A 57 12.91 -2.26 6.91
CA ALA A 57 11.92 -1.34 7.46
C ALA A 57 11.21 -0.54 6.36
N ALA A 58 11.95 -0.05 5.37
CA ALA A 58 11.37 0.61 4.20
C ALA A 58 10.53 -0.35 3.35
N THR A 59 10.96 -1.60 3.20
CA THR A 59 10.23 -2.64 2.45
C THR A 59 8.92 -2.98 3.15
N ALA A 60 8.93 -3.14 4.48
CA ALA A 60 7.72 -3.38 5.26
C ALA A 60 6.73 -2.20 5.18
N ALA A 61 7.24 -0.96 5.20
CA ALA A 61 6.42 0.22 5.04
C ALA A 61 5.80 0.31 3.62
N ALA A 62 6.59 0.05 2.58
CA ALA A 62 6.09 -0.06 1.21
C ALA A 62 5.01 -1.14 1.07
N ALA A 63 5.19 -2.31 1.70
CA ALA A 63 4.18 -3.37 1.71
C ALA A 63 2.85 -2.91 2.33
N ARG A 64 2.88 -2.17 3.44
CA ARG A 64 1.68 -1.59 4.07
C ARG A 64 0.98 -0.59 3.16
N LEU A 65 1.74 0.25 2.45
CA LEU A 65 1.18 1.25 1.53
C LEU A 65 0.59 0.62 0.26
N ASN A 66 1.09 -0.55 -0.14
CA ASN A 66 0.56 -1.34 -1.25
C ASN A 66 -0.57 -2.30 -0.84
N ALA A 67 -0.86 -2.44 0.46
CA ALA A 67 -1.90 -3.34 0.94
C ALA A 67 -3.28 -2.89 0.42
N PRO A 68 -4.16 -3.82 0.03
CA PRO A 68 -5.53 -3.49 -0.36
C PRO A 68 -6.22 -2.73 0.76
N ARG A 69 -6.75 -1.54 0.45
CA ARG A 69 -7.60 -0.79 1.37
C ARG A 69 -8.99 -1.43 1.35
N LEU A 70 -9.23 -2.37 2.27
CA LEU A 70 -10.58 -2.90 2.51
C LEU A 70 -11.51 -1.76 2.92
N ARG A 71 -12.66 -1.63 2.25
CA ARG A 71 -13.69 -0.68 2.67
C ARG A 71 -14.34 -1.20 3.95
N PRO A 72 -14.96 -0.33 4.76
CA PRO A 72 -15.72 -0.78 5.93
C PRO A 72 -16.74 -1.88 5.61
N ALA A 73 -17.39 -1.81 4.44
CA ALA A 73 -18.33 -2.81 3.95
C ALA A 73 -17.70 -4.16 3.58
N ASP A 74 -16.37 -4.26 3.45
CA ASP A 74 -15.68 -5.51 3.14
C ASP A 74 -15.21 -6.22 4.45
N ARG A 75 -15.45 -5.62 5.63
CA ARG A 75 -15.04 -6.14 6.96
C ARG A 75 -16.16 -6.88 7.72
N TYR A 76 -17.30 -7.17 7.09
CA TYR A 76 -18.43 -7.84 7.79
C TYR A 76 -18.06 -9.20 8.39
N GLY A 77 -17.08 -9.92 7.82
CA GLY A 77 -16.58 -11.19 8.38
C GLY A 77 -15.59 -11.03 9.54
N GLU A 78 -15.12 -9.83 9.84
CA GLU A 78 -14.26 -9.50 10.98
C GLU A 78 -15.05 -8.93 12.17
N LEU A 79 -16.35 -8.69 11.99
CA LEU A 79 -17.22 -8.29 13.09
C LEU A 79 -17.36 -9.46 14.07
N PRO A 80 -17.43 -9.18 15.39
CA PRO A 80 -17.74 -10.22 16.37
C PRO A 80 -19.00 -10.97 15.91
N GLN A 81 -18.97 -12.30 15.99
CA GLN A 81 -20.21 -13.07 15.79
C GLN A 81 -21.30 -12.45 16.67
N PRO A 82 -22.52 -12.26 16.14
CA PRO A 82 -23.62 -11.75 16.93
C PRO A 82 -23.68 -12.55 18.22
N ALA A 83 -23.73 -11.82 19.34
CA ALA A 83 -23.67 -12.43 20.65
C ALA A 83 -24.80 -13.47 20.79
N ALA A 84 -24.59 -14.50 21.61
CA ALA A 84 -25.52 -15.62 21.72
C ALA A 84 -26.92 -15.22 22.22
N ASP A 85 -27.06 -14.01 22.75
CA ASP A 85 -28.28 -13.33 23.18
C ASP A 85 -28.87 -12.40 22.10
N TYR A 86 -28.40 -12.49 20.85
CA TYR A 86 -29.01 -11.75 19.74
C TYR A 86 -30.43 -12.24 19.51
N HIS A 87 -31.39 -11.45 19.98
CA HIS A 87 -32.80 -11.64 19.70
C HIS A 87 -33.10 -11.11 18.29
N PRO A 88 -33.73 -11.91 17.41
CA PRO A 88 -34.11 -11.44 16.08
C PRO A 88 -35.00 -10.20 16.19
N HIS A 89 -34.84 -9.24 15.28
CA HIS A 89 -35.69 -8.06 15.28
C HIS A 89 -37.14 -8.52 15.04
N PRO A 90 -38.16 -7.87 15.62
CA PRO A 90 -39.56 -8.28 15.44
C PRO A 90 -40.04 -8.31 13.98
N TRP A 91 -39.28 -7.75 13.04
CA TRP A 91 -39.56 -7.81 11.59
C TRP A 91 -38.91 -9.01 10.87
N ASP A 92 -37.97 -9.70 11.53
CA ASP A 92 -37.34 -10.94 11.03
C ASP A 92 -38.15 -12.19 11.38
N LEU A 93 -39.16 -12.04 12.26
CA LEU A 93 -40.08 -13.10 12.67
C LEU A 93 -41.36 -13.01 11.82
N GLN A 94 -41.35 -13.62 10.63
CA GLN A 94 -42.56 -13.93 9.86
C GLN A 94 -43.03 -15.35 10.12
#